data_AF-A0A964G979-F1
#
_entry.id   AF-A0A964G979-F1
#
_cell.length_a   1.000
_cell.length_b   1.000
_cell.length_c   1.000
_cell.angle_alpha   90.00
_cell.angle_beta   90.00
_cell.angle_gamma   90.00
#
_symmetry.space_group_name_H-M   'P 1'
#
loop_
_entity.id
_entity.type
_entity.pdbx_description
1 polymer ?
#
loop_
_entity_poly.entity_id
_entity_poly.type
_entity_poly.pdbx_seq_one_letter_code
_entity_poly.pdbx_strand_id
1 'polypeptide(L)'
;MKSTLCSPQSTTTESNSVDADAIDACTALAWVELVALDNSALTGDDWLVLCDDIDSGEIYRGWFLWHDREVSGNWEAYDHLNDRRFVAKSQVFAKSAIDCIEDARNRAIAQLEFVL
;
A
#
# COMPACT_ATOMS: atom_id res chain seq x y z
N MET A 1 -14.47 -52.29 12.39
CA MET A 1 -13.31 -51.68 11.70
C MET A 1 -13.15 -52.33 10.34
N LYS A 2 -13.49 -51.60 9.27
CA LYS A 2 -13.08 -51.83 7.88
C LYS A 2 -13.09 -50.44 7.23
N SER A 3 -11.90 -49.90 7.04
CA SER A 3 -11.64 -48.59 6.42
C SER A 3 -11.73 -48.76 4.91
N THR A 4 -12.57 -47.96 4.26
CA THR A 4 -12.55 -47.82 2.80
C THR A 4 -11.90 -46.49 2.50
N LEU A 5 -10.59 -46.53 2.25
CA LEU A 5 -9.79 -45.44 1.74
C LEU A 5 -10.34 -45.06 0.36
N CYS A 6 -10.91 -43.86 0.25
CA CYS A 6 -11.21 -43.25 -1.04
C CYS A 6 -9.92 -42.58 -1.54
N SER A 7 -9.34 -43.12 -2.61
CA SER A 7 -8.17 -42.56 -3.28
C SER A 7 -8.47 -41.15 -3.82
N PRO A 8 -7.56 -40.17 -3.71
CA PRO A 8 -7.72 -38.90 -4.41
C PRO A 8 -7.57 -39.14 -5.91
N GLN A 9 -8.65 -38.84 -6.63
CA GLN A 9 -8.70 -38.81 -8.09
C GLN A 9 -7.75 -37.70 -8.59
N SER A 10 -6.73 -38.10 -9.34
CA SER A 10 -5.88 -37.18 -10.10
C SER A 10 -6.75 -36.40 -11.09
N THR A 11 -6.93 -35.12 -10.86
CA THR A 11 -7.47 -34.20 -11.86
C THR A 11 -6.31 -33.33 -12.35
N THR A 12 -5.88 -33.70 -13.55
CA THR A 12 -5.34 -32.89 -14.63
C THR A 12 -4.84 -31.50 -14.25
N THR A 13 -3.54 -31.30 -14.43
CA THR A 13 -2.89 -30.02 -14.66
C THR A 13 -3.63 -29.27 -15.77
N GLU A 14 -4.55 -28.37 -15.41
CA GLU A 14 -4.80 -27.21 -16.25
C GLU A 14 -3.70 -26.20 -15.93
N SER A 15 -2.86 -25.92 -16.94
CA SER A 15 -2.02 -24.74 -16.92
C SER A 15 -2.96 -23.54 -16.78
N ASN A 16 -3.04 -22.99 -15.57
CA ASN A 16 -3.58 -21.67 -15.34
C ASN A 16 -2.63 -20.68 -16.03
N SER A 17 -2.78 -20.48 -17.34
CA SER A 17 -2.29 -19.28 -17.98
C SER A 17 -3.13 -18.16 -17.39
N VAL A 18 -2.62 -17.53 -16.34
CA VAL A 18 -3.27 -16.38 -15.74
C VAL A 18 -3.27 -15.30 -16.82
N ASP A 19 -4.47 -14.92 -17.25
CA ASP A 19 -4.66 -13.94 -18.29
C ASP A 19 -4.07 -12.61 -17.81
N ALA A 20 -2.97 -12.18 -18.42
CA ALA A 20 -2.23 -10.99 -18.00
C ALA A 20 -3.11 -9.74 -18.07
N ASP A 21 -4.05 -9.72 -19.03
CA ASP A 21 -5.02 -8.63 -19.20
C ASP A 21 -6.07 -8.62 -18.08
N ALA A 22 -6.41 -9.79 -17.53
CA ALA A 22 -7.31 -9.88 -16.38
C ALA A 22 -6.62 -9.48 -15.07
N ILE A 23 -5.33 -9.74 -14.92
CA ILE A 23 -4.52 -9.21 -13.80
C ILE A 23 -4.48 -7.68 -13.90
N ASP A 24 -4.18 -7.13 -15.08
CA ASP A 24 -4.08 -5.68 -15.28
C ASP A 24 -5.40 -4.96 -14.96
N ALA A 25 -6.53 -5.53 -15.38
CA ALA A 25 -7.85 -5.01 -15.05
C ALA A 25 -8.17 -5.08 -13.54
N CYS A 26 -7.83 -6.19 -12.88
CA CYS A 26 -8.02 -6.35 -11.44
C CYS A 26 -7.13 -5.38 -10.64
N THR A 27 -5.89 -5.19 -11.07
CA THR A 27 -4.96 -4.23 -10.50
C THR A 27 -5.53 -2.83 -10.66
N ALA A 28 -5.93 -2.42 -11.86
CA ALA A 28 -6.52 -1.11 -12.12
C ALA A 28 -7.80 -0.85 -11.27
N LEU A 29 -8.63 -1.87 -11.07
CA LEU A 29 -9.82 -1.78 -10.21
C LEU A 29 -9.44 -1.60 -8.73
N ALA A 30 -8.47 -2.37 -8.24
CA ALA A 30 -7.95 -2.23 -6.88
C ALA A 30 -7.36 -0.83 -6.65
N TRP A 31 -6.65 -0.26 -7.63
CA TRP A 31 -6.17 1.12 -7.57
C TRP A 31 -7.32 2.13 -7.45
N VAL A 32 -8.37 1.98 -8.25
CA VAL A 32 -9.53 2.88 -8.20
C VAL A 32 -10.27 2.78 -6.87
N GLU A 33 -10.48 1.57 -6.37
CA GLU A 33 -11.12 1.35 -5.06
C GLU A 33 -10.27 1.92 -3.93
N LEU A 34 -8.95 1.78 -3.99
CA LEU A 34 -8.05 2.35 -2.99
C LEU A 34 -8.05 3.89 -3.00
N VAL A 35 -8.02 4.51 -4.19
CA VAL A 35 -8.08 5.97 -4.33
C VAL A 35 -9.44 6.53 -3.87
N ALA A 36 -10.50 5.74 -3.99
CA ALA A 36 -11.85 6.13 -3.56
C ALA A 36 -12.10 5.94 -2.06
N LEU A 37 -11.24 5.21 -1.35
CA LEU A 37 -11.36 4.97 0.09
C LEU A 37 -10.87 6.17 0.89
N ASP A 38 -11.64 6.55 1.92
CA ASP A 38 -11.17 7.50 2.90
C ASP A 38 -9.93 6.94 3.61
N ASN A 39 -8.96 7.79 3.86
CA ASN A 39 -7.67 7.43 4.46
C ASN A 39 -7.84 6.83 5.87
N SER A 40 -8.98 7.10 6.52
CA SER A 40 -9.38 6.50 7.79
C SER A 40 -9.78 5.02 7.69
N ALA A 41 -10.12 4.55 6.49
CA ALA A 41 -10.51 3.17 6.21
C ALA A 41 -9.36 2.29 5.73
N LEU A 42 -8.22 2.88 5.35
CA LEU A 42 -7.05 2.16 4.87
C LEU A 42 -6.11 1.82 6.02
N THR A 43 -5.76 0.55 6.13
CA THR A 43 -4.68 0.06 6.99
C THR A 43 -3.38 0.02 6.20
N GLY A 44 -2.23 -0.06 6.91
CA GLY A 44 -0.93 -0.18 6.24
C GLY A 44 -0.86 -1.40 5.32
N ASP A 45 -1.59 -2.46 5.65
CA ASP A 45 -1.63 -3.71 4.88
C ASP A 45 -2.38 -3.55 3.54
N ASP A 46 -3.38 -2.68 3.47
CA ASP A 46 -4.14 -2.43 2.22
C ASP A 46 -3.26 -1.80 1.13
N TRP A 47 -2.18 -1.12 1.53
CA TRP A 47 -1.20 -0.53 0.63
C TRP A 47 -0.10 -1.51 0.21
N LEU A 48 0.10 -2.61 0.94
CA LEU A 48 1.11 -3.62 0.60
C LEU A 48 0.80 -4.29 -0.74
N VAL A 49 -0.47 -4.47 -1.09
CA VAL A 49 -0.88 -5.02 -2.39
C VAL A 49 -0.40 -4.18 -3.57
N LEU A 50 -0.12 -2.89 -3.37
CA LEU A 50 0.40 -2.03 -4.43
C LEU A 50 1.91 -2.14 -4.64
N CYS A 51 2.62 -2.83 -3.76
CA CYS A 51 4.06 -2.95 -3.79
C CYS A 51 4.47 -4.39 -3.50
N ASP A 52 4.75 -5.14 -4.57
CA ASP A 52 5.04 -6.58 -4.54
C ASP A 52 6.17 -7.00 -3.56
N ASP A 53 7.05 -6.06 -3.17
CA ASP A 53 8.26 -6.32 -2.37
C ASP A 53 8.23 -5.65 -0.96
N ILE A 54 7.05 -5.38 -0.39
CA ILE A 54 6.95 -4.81 0.97
C ILE A 54 6.44 -5.84 1.97
N ASP A 55 7.30 -6.25 2.90
CA ASP A 55 6.95 -7.17 3.99
C ASP A 55 6.08 -6.53 5.08
N SER A 56 6.19 -5.21 5.26
CA SER A 56 5.49 -4.48 6.33
C SER A 56 5.45 -2.98 6.05
N GLY A 57 4.30 -2.36 6.32
CA GLY A 57 4.09 -0.92 6.20
C GLY A 57 3.07 -0.41 7.22
N GLU A 58 3.01 0.89 7.41
CA GLU A 58 2.04 1.55 8.29
C GLU A 58 1.51 2.85 7.64
N ILE A 59 0.31 3.26 8.03
CA ILE A 59 -0.21 4.59 7.69
C ILE A 59 0.19 5.58 8.78
N TYR A 60 0.91 6.63 8.39
CA TYR A 60 1.33 7.70 9.28
C TYR A 60 0.90 9.06 8.75
N ARG A 61 -0.03 9.73 9.45
CA ARG A 61 -0.65 11.00 9.02
C ARG A 61 -1.17 10.94 7.57
N GLY A 62 -1.66 9.77 7.16
CA GLY A 62 -2.20 9.56 5.83
C GLY A 62 -1.19 9.26 4.73
N TRP A 63 0.09 9.12 5.09
CA TRP A 63 1.14 8.63 4.21
C TRP A 63 1.32 7.15 4.42
N PHE A 64 1.61 6.44 3.34
CA PHE A 64 2.07 5.06 3.44
C PHE A 64 3.57 5.05 3.72
N LEU A 65 3.99 4.48 4.85
CA LEU A 65 5.36 4.44 5.33
C LEU A 65 5.82 2.99 5.47
N TRP A 66 6.93 2.63 4.83
CA TRP A 66 7.47 1.27 4.89
C TRP A 66 9.00 1.27 5.01
N HIS A 67 9.55 0.11 5.33
CA HIS A 67 10.98 -0.12 5.37
C HIS A 67 11.37 -1.10 4.27
N ASP A 68 12.05 -0.60 3.24
CA ASP A 68 12.59 -1.40 2.16
C ASP A 68 13.86 -2.12 2.67
N ARG A 69 13.67 -3.33 3.20
CA ARG A 69 14.77 -4.13 3.76
C ARG A 69 15.60 -4.82 2.70
N GLU A 70 15.01 -5.11 1.56
CA GLU A 70 15.57 -6.03 0.57
C GLU A 70 16.43 -5.32 -0.47
N VAL A 71 16.08 -4.07 -0.83
CA VAL A 71 16.77 -3.34 -1.90
C VAL A 71 17.68 -2.26 -1.32
N SER A 72 17.12 -1.29 -0.60
CA SER A 72 17.87 -0.09 -0.20
C SER A 72 18.24 -0.03 1.29
N GLY A 73 17.54 -0.76 2.15
CA GLY A 73 17.67 -0.67 3.61
C GLY A 73 17.15 0.65 4.20
N ASN A 74 16.38 1.42 3.44
CA ASN A 74 15.88 2.73 3.85
C ASN A 74 14.40 2.69 4.25
N TRP A 75 13.99 3.71 4.98
CA TRP A 75 12.59 4.03 5.21
C TRP A 75 12.06 4.88 4.08
N GLU A 76 10.87 4.56 3.62
CA GLU A 76 10.24 5.23 2.50
C GLU A 76 8.81 5.60 2.82
N ALA A 77 8.41 6.77 2.35
CA ALA A 77 7.08 7.30 2.58
C ALA A 77 6.47 7.75 1.25
N TYR A 78 5.21 7.42 1.02
CA TYR A 78 4.45 7.81 -0.16
C TYR A 78 3.24 8.66 0.24
N ASP A 79 3.13 9.82 -0.42
CA ASP A 79 2.01 10.74 -0.35
C ASP A 79 1.12 10.57 -1.57
N HIS A 80 -0.05 9.98 -1.35
CA HIS A 80 -1.03 9.77 -2.41
C HIS A 80 -1.70 11.06 -2.88
N LEU A 81 -1.73 12.12 -2.05
CA LEU A 81 -2.38 13.38 -2.42
C LEU A 81 -1.56 14.15 -3.45
N ASN A 82 -0.23 14.01 -3.42
CA ASN A 82 0.67 14.72 -4.32
C ASN A 82 1.47 13.79 -5.24
N ASP A 83 1.25 12.48 -5.18
CA ASP A 83 2.01 11.45 -5.90
C ASP A 83 3.53 11.63 -5.70
N ARG A 84 3.95 11.63 -4.43
CA ARG A 84 5.35 11.87 -4.06
C ARG A 84 5.89 10.79 -3.14
N ARG A 85 7.08 10.30 -3.48
CA ARG A 85 7.87 9.39 -2.66
C ARG A 85 9.02 10.12 -1.98
N PHE A 86 9.25 9.82 -0.72
CA PHE A 86 10.35 10.30 0.09
C PHE A 86 11.15 9.12 0.64
N VAL A 87 12.47 9.25 0.70
CA VAL A 87 13.37 8.19 1.19
C VAL A 87 14.25 8.77 2.30
N ALA A 88 14.36 8.03 3.41
CA ALA A 88 15.09 8.43 4.60
C ALA A 88 15.87 7.26 5.19
N LYS A 89 17.01 7.55 5.81
CA LYS A 89 17.85 6.52 6.46
C LYS A 89 17.24 5.93 7.73
N SER A 90 16.20 6.56 8.29
CA SER A 90 15.53 6.07 9.50
C SER A 90 14.07 6.47 9.51
N GLN A 91 13.26 5.69 10.22
CA GLN A 91 11.83 5.95 10.42
C GLN A 91 11.60 7.33 11.05
N VAL A 92 12.46 7.72 11.99
CA VAL A 92 12.35 9.01 12.69
C VAL A 92 12.52 10.16 11.71
N PHE A 93 13.47 10.06 10.77
CA PHE A 93 13.65 11.09 9.75
C PHE A 93 12.50 11.11 8.74
N ALA A 94 11.96 9.95 8.35
CA ALA A 94 10.78 9.88 7.49
C ALA A 94 9.57 10.55 8.16
N LYS A 95 9.25 10.18 9.41
CA LYS A 95 8.14 10.76 10.19
C LYS A 95 8.31 12.26 10.40
N SER A 96 9.52 12.72 10.74
CA SER A 96 9.79 14.15 10.89
C SER A 96 9.60 14.92 9.59
N ALA A 97 9.93 14.34 8.43
CA ALA A 97 9.70 14.99 7.14
C ALA A 97 8.20 15.08 6.82
N ILE A 98 7.46 13.99 7.06
CA ILE A 98 6.00 13.95 6.93
C ILE A 98 5.35 15.02 7.82
N ASP A 99 5.76 15.11 9.08
CA ASP A 99 5.25 16.13 10.01
C ASP A 99 5.42 17.55 9.48
N CYS A 100 6.61 17.88 8.99
CA CYS A 100 6.87 19.20 8.42
C CYS A 100 5.97 19.51 7.21
N ILE A 101 5.72 18.52 6.34
CA ILE A 101 4.90 18.68 5.14
C ILE A 101 3.42 18.84 5.52
N GLU A 102 2.89 17.96 6.36
CA GLU A 102 1.50 18.00 6.79
C GLU A 102 1.19 19.25 7.62
N ASP A 103 2.10 19.68 8.48
CA ASP A 103 1.92 20.90 9.25
C ASP A 103 1.91 22.13 8.34
N ALA A 104 2.72 22.13 7.27
CA ALA A 104 2.69 23.20 6.28
C ALA A 104 1.37 23.20 5.49
N ARG A 105 0.87 22.02 5.10
CA ARG A 105 -0.41 21.85 4.41
C ARG A 105 -1.57 22.34 5.28
N ASN A 106 -1.63 21.91 6.53
CA ASN A 106 -2.67 22.31 7.47
C ASN A 106 -2.66 23.82 7.73
N ARG A 107 -1.48 24.45 7.82
CA ARG A 107 -1.37 25.91 7.92
C ARG A 107 -1.90 26.62 6.67
N ALA A 108 -1.59 26.11 5.47
CA ALA A 108 -2.07 26.70 4.23
C ALA A 108 -3.62 26.59 4.11
N ILE A 109 -4.20 25.45 4.48
CA ILE A 109 -5.65 25.26 4.51
C ILE A 109 -6.30 26.23 5.50
N ALA A 110 -5.79 26.32 6.73
CA ALA A 110 -6.33 27.24 7.74
C ALA A 110 -6.26 28.71 7.30
N GLN A 111 -5.25 29.10 6.52
CA GLN A 111 -5.15 30.44 5.95
C GLN A 111 -6.21 30.69 4.86
N LEU A 112 -6.56 29.68 4.06
CA LEU A 112 -7.60 29.80 3.04
C LEU A 112 -8.99 29.88 3.67
N GLU A 113 -9.24 29.12 4.74
CA GLU A 113 -10.51 29.13 5.47
C GLU A 113 -10.78 30.47 6.19
N PHE A 114 -9.74 31.24 6.51
CA PHE A 114 -9.88 32.56 7.15
C PHE A 114 -10.05 33.73 6.15
N VAL A 115 -9.92 33.46 4.85
CA VAL A 115 -10.02 34.46 3.77
C VAL A 115 -11.36 34.39 3.03
N LEU A 116 -12.12 33.30 3.20
CA LEU A 116 -13.49 33.12 2.71
C LEU A 116 -14.52 33.58 3.76
#